data_AF-A0A059AZY4-F1
#
_entry.id   AF-A0A059AZY4-F1
#
_cell.length_a   1.000
_cell.length_b   1.000
_cell.length_c   1.000
_cell.angle_alpha   90.00
_cell.angle_beta   90.00
_cell.angle_gamma   90.00
#
_symmetry.space_group_name_H-M   'P 1'
#
loop_
_entity.id
_entity.type
_entity.pdbx_description
1 polymer ?
#
loop_
_entity_poly.entity_id
_entity_poly.type
_entity_poly.pdbx_seq_one_letter_code
_entity_poly.pdbx_strand_id
1 'polypeptide(L)'
;MKPLSELAAALGMSYTFAESWTQEYGNAVLSRWPIKHLKVQKIFDDTDFRNVLKAMIEVPHVGEVNFQCTHLDHLDKNWRMKQVGAIIRSSDSHHILAGGLNSLNETDYSQERWTDIIKYYEEIGKPTPKVEAMRFLKSEQCTDAKDFAGECESVVVIAKGQSLQGTCKYGMRVDYILASLDYPYKFVPGSYSVLSSKGTSDHHIVKRKHQTVVKITGTAPPSKGIWTTNTLSKVE
;
A
#
# COMPACT_ATOMS: atom_id res chain seq x y z
N MET A 1 -0.59 17.39 -15.24
CA MET A 1 -1.89 16.68 -15.13
C MET A 1 -2.87 17.54 -14.33
N LYS A 2 -3.84 18.19 -15.00
CA LYS A 2 -4.76 19.17 -14.38
C LYS A 2 -5.56 18.61 -13.17
N PRO A 3 -6.15 17.40 -13.23
CA PRO A 3 -6.88 16.84 -12.08
C PRO A 3 -6.02 16.66 -10.84
N LEU A 4 -4.76 16.26 -11.02
CA LEU A 4 -3.82 16.04 -9.93
C LEU A 4 -3.41 17.35 -9.24
N SER A 5 -3.13 18.40 -10.04
CA SER A 5 -2.81 19.72 -9.49
C SER A 5 -4.00 20.35 -8.76
N GLU A 6 -5.22 20.18 -9.28
CA GLU A 6 -6.44 20.66 -8.62
C GLU A 6 -6.70 19.94 -7.30
N LEU A 7 -6.52 18.61 -7.28
CA LEU A 7 -6.62 17.82 -6.06
C LEU A 7 -5.59 18.25 -5.01
N ALA A 8 -4.33 18.43 -5.42
CA ALA A 8 -3.26 18.87 -4.52
C ALA A 8 -3.56 20.26 -3.95
N ALA A 9 -4.00 21.21 -4.78
CA ALA A 9 -4.40 22.55 -4.35
C ALA A 9 -5.58 22.51 -3.37
N ALA A 10 -6.63 21.74 -3.67
CA ALA A 10 -7.80 21.58 -2.81
C ALA A 10 -7.47 20.97 -1.44
N LEU A 11 -6.45 20.11 -1.38
CA LEU A 11 -5.97 19.49 -0.13
C LEU A 11 -4.91 20.34 0.60
N GLY A 12 -4.45 21.44 0.01
CA GLY A 12 -3.33 22.24 0.53
C GLY A 12 -2.04 21.44 0.58
N MET A 13 -1.78 20.61 -0.43
CA MET A 13 -0.63 19.70 -0.51
C MET A 13 0.28 20.06 -1.68
N SER A 14 1.56 19.75 -1.52
CA SER A 14 2.49 19.61 -2.65
C SER A 14 2.30 18.24 -3.29
N TYR A 15 2.64 18.12 -4.57
CA TYR A 15 2.60 16.83 -5.25
C TYR A 15 3.80 16.64 -6.18
N THR A 16 4.09 15.38 -6.44
CA THR A 16 5.00 14.95 -7.50
C THR A 16 4.33 13.86 -8.31
N PHE A 17 4.65 13.81 -9.60
CA PHE A 17 4.06 12.90 -10.57
C PHE A 17 5.16 12.29 -11.43
N ALA A 18 5.10 10.98 -11.61
CA ALA A 18 5.96 10.22 -12.50
C ALA A 18 5.11 9.57 -13.59
N GLU A 19 5.19 10.15 -14.78
CA GLU A 19 4.58 9.58 -15.97
C GLU A 19 5.25 8.25 -16.33
N SER A 20 4.44 7.26 -16.67
CA SER A 20 4.89 6.00 -17.27
C SER A 20 5.10 6.21 -18.77
N TRP A 21 5.87 5.34 -19.43
CA TRP A 21 6.16 5.54 -20.85
C TRP A 21 4.92 5.42 -21.76
N THR A 22 3.90 4.67 -21.33
CA THR A 22 2.59 4.68 -22.00
C THR A 22 1.74 5.84 -21.50
N GLN A 23 1.10 6.54 -22.43
CA GLN A 23 0.08 7.54 -22.14
C GLN A 23 -1.00 6.91 -21.24
N GLU A 24 -1.53 7.68 -20.28
CA GLU A 24 -2.54 7.28 -19.26
C GLU A 24 -2.02 6.59 -17.99
N TYR A 25 -0.75 6.18 -17.93
CA TYR A 25 -0.19 5.58 -16.71
C TYR A 25 0.74 6.55 -15.99
N GLY A 26 0.73 6.48 -14.66
CA GLY A 26 1.68 7.21 -13.83
C GLY A 26 1.39 7.02 -12.35
N ASN A 27 2.39 7.35 -11.54
CA ASN A 27 2.27 7.35 -10.09
C ASN A 27 2.36 8.79 -9.57
N ALA A 28 1.63 9.09 -8.52
CA ALA A 28 1.68 10.39 -7.87
C ALA A 28 1.83 10.24 -6.36
N VAL A 29 2.59 11.15 -5.76
CA VAL A 29 2.65 11.30 -4.30
C VAL A 29 2.24 12.73 -3.97
N LEU A 30 1.21 12.87 -3.13
CA LEU A 30 0.77 14.14 -2.56
C LEU A 30 1.17 14.17 -1.09
N SER A 31 1.68 15.31 -0.62
CA SER A 31 2.11 15.48 0.77
C SER A 31 1.81 16.89 1.26
N ARG A 32 1.29 16.98 2.49
CA ARG A 32 1.18 18.26 3.22
C ARG A 32 2.55 18.81 3.63
N TRP A 33 3.52 17.93 3.83
CA TRP A 33 4.89 18.31 4.21
C TRP A 33 5.85 18.26 3.01
N PRO A 34 7.00 18.96 3.07
CA PRO A 34 7.92 19.06 1.95
C PRO A 34 8.39 17.70 1.42
N ILE A 35 8.33 17.53 0.10
CA ILE A 35 8.97 16.41 -0.62
C ILE A 35 10.38 16.87 -0.98
N LYS A 36 11.40 16.27 -0.35
CA LYS A 36 12.81 16.72 -0.49
C LYS A 36 13.54 16.02 -1.64
N HIS A 37 13.31 14.72 -1.77
CA HIS A 37 13.97 13.91 -2.78
C HIS A 37 12.95 13.10 -3.55
N LEU A 38 13.20 13.00 -4.86
CA LEU A 38 12.37 12.27 -5.81
C LEU A 38 13.25 11.36 -6.64
N LYS A 39 12.87 10.09 -6.75
CA LYS A 39 13.47 9.15 -7.68
C LYS A 39 12.37 8.40 -8.40
N VAL A 40 12.32 8.57 -9.71
CA VAL A 40 11.51 7.73 -10.59
C VAL A 40 12.39 6.57 -11.04
N GLN A 41 11.91 5.35 -10.85
CA GLN A 41 12.62 4.16 -11.28
C GLN A 41 11.73 3.34 -12.19
N LYS A 42 12.22 3.08 -13.41
CA LYS A 42 11.69 2.03 -14.27
C LYS A 42 11.89 0.70 -13.57
N ILE A 43 10.84 -0.12 -13.47
CA ILE A 43 10.86 -1.20 -12.49
C ILE A 43 11.83 -2.30 -12.91
N PHE A 44 11.67 -2.90 -14.09
CA PHE A 44 12.48 -4.07 -14.47
C PHE A 44 13.43 -3.83 -15.65
N ASP A 45 12.91 -3.59 -16.85
CA ASP A 45 13.72 -3.39 -18.06
C ASP A 45 13.06 -2.40 -19.02
N ASP A 46 13.62 -2.23 -20.22
CA ASP A 46 13.15 -1.22 -21.13
C ASP A 46 11.76 -1.43 -21.72
N THR A 47 11.25 -2.66 -21.66
CA THR A 47 9.93 -3.05 -22.14
C THR A 47 8.84 -2.89 -21.07
N ASP A 48 9.23 -2.69 -19.80
CA ASP A 48 8.29 -2.34 -18.74
C ASP A 48 7.99 -0.84 -18.74
N PHE A 49 6.77 -0.48 -19.11
CA PHE A 49 6.33 0.91 -19.11
C PHE A 49 6.02 1.45 -17.72
N ARG A 50 5.91 0.59 -16.70
CA ARG A 50 5.55 1.00 -15.33
C ARG A 50 6.77 1.50 -14.58
N ASN A 51 6.52 2.35 -13.60
CA ASN A 51 7.53 2.90 -12.72
C ASN A 51 7.17 2.67 -11.25
N VAL A 52 8.18 2.77 -10.39
CA VAL A 52 8.02 3.03 -8.96
C VAL A 52 8.49 4.46 -8.69
N LEU A 53 7.63 5.23 -8.02
CA LEU A 53 7.89 6.59 -7.60
C LEU A 53 8.33 6.61 -6.15
N LYS A 54 9.60 6.93 -5.90
CA LYS A 54 10.17 7.04 -4.55
C LYS A 54 10.25 8.50 -4.15
N ALA A 55 9.61 8.86 -3.05
CA ALA A 55 9.56 10.21 -2.52
C ALA A 55 10.03 10.20 -1.06
N MET A 56 10.94 11.10 -0.71
CA MET A 56 11.33 11.37 0.68
C MET A 56 10.57 12.59 1.18
N ILE A 57 9.82 12.41 2.26
CA ILE A 57 8.98 13.43 2.86
C ILE A 57 9.59 13.84 4.20
N GLU A 58 9.84 15.13 4.39
CA GLU A 58 10.31 15.67 5.66
C GLU A 58 9.12 15.95 6.58
N VAL A 59 8.90 15.10 7.58
CA VAL A 59 7.79 15.23 8.52
C VAL A 59 8.26 15.99 9.77
N PRO A 60 7.65 17.13 10.13
CA PRO A 60 8.01 17.89 11.33
C PRO A 60 8.04 17.01 12.58
N HIS A 61 9.08 17.17 13.41
CA HIS A 61 9.32 16.45 14.68
C HIS A 61 9.50 14.92 14.57
N VAL A 62 9.39 14.37 13.36
CA VAL A 62 9.44 12.94 13.07
C VAL A 62 10.71 12.58 12.30
N GLY A 63 11.08 13.43 11.33
CA GLY A 63 12.22 13.22 10.43
C GLY A 63 11.78 12.76 9.04
N GLU A 64 12.70 12.11 8.33
CA GLU A 64 12.52 11.68 6.95
C GLU A 64 11.70 10.39 6.86
N VAL A 65 10.68 10.42 6.01
CA VAL A 65 9.84 9.27 5.67
C VAL A 65 10.01 8.95 4.20
N ASN A 66 10.49 7.75 3.87
CA ASN A 66 10.54 7.27 2.49
C ASN A 66 9.22 6.61 2.11
N PHE A 67 8.64 7.06 1.01
CA PHE A 67 7.40 6.53 0.45
C PHE A 67 7.64 6.07 -0.98
N GLN A 68 7.21 4.85 -1.30
CA GLN A 68 7.27 4.27 -2.63
C GLN A 68 5.84 4.03 -3.13
N CYS A 69 5.49 4.61 -4.27
CA CYS A 69 4.20 4.43 -4.92
C CYS A 69 4.39 3.66 -6.24
N THR A 70 3.59 2.62 -6.46
CA THR A 70 3.66 1.82 -7.69
C THR A 70 2.31 1.26 -8.10
N HIS A 71 2.21 0.89 -9.37
CA HIS A 71 1.12 0.11 -9.93
C HIS A 71 1.78 -1.02 -10.73
N LEU A 72 1.56 -2.27 -10.34
CA LEU A 72 2.21 -3.44 -10.96
C LEU A 72 1.37 -4.03 -12.10
N ASP A 73 1.94 -4.99 -12.84
CA ASP A 73 1.22 -5.65 -13.92
C ASP A 73 -0.03 -6.41 -13.45
N HIS A 74 -1.18 -6.16 -14.08
CA HIS A 74 -2.47 -6.80 -13.75
C HIS A 74 -2.81 -8.01 -14.64
N LEU A 75 -2.05 -8.25 -15.72
CA LEU A 75 -2.26 -9.31 -16.71
C LEU A 75 -1.20 -10.42 -16.60
N ASP A 76 0.08 -10.05 -16.53
CA ASP A 76 1.20 -10.98 -16.57
C ASP A 76 1.88 -11.10 -15.20
N LYS A 77 1.71 -12.29 -14.61
CA LYS A 77 2.33 -12.68 -13.33
C LYS A 77 3.85 -12.69 -13.36
N ASN A 78 4.48 -13.06 -14.47
CA ASN A 78 5.93 -13.17 -14.60
C ASN A 78 6.53 -11.76 -14.60
N TRP A 79 5.85 -10.82 -15.28
CA TRP A 79 6.14 -9.40 -15.18
C TRP A 79 6.02 -8.88 -13.76
N ARG A 80 4.95 -9.22 -13.07
CA ARG A 80 4.76 -8.82 -11.66
C ARG A 80 5.87 -9.33 -10.74
N MET A 81 6.32 -10.58 -10.91
CA MET A 81 7.43 -11.13 -10.13
C MET A 81 8.75 -10.43 -10.41
N LYS A 82 9.06 -10.17 -11.68
CA LYS A 82 10.21 -9.37 -12.11
C LYS A 82 10.19 -7.97 -11.49
N GLN A 83 9.02 -7.34 -11.51
CA GLN A 83 8.78 -6.01 -10.96
C GLN A 83 9.03 -5.95 -9.46
N VAL A 84 8.38 -6.84 -8.70
CA VAL A 84 8.55 -6.96 -7.25
C VAL A 84 10.02 -7.20 -6.90
N GLY A 85 10.69 -8.12 -7.59
CA GLY A 85 12.09 -8.42 -7.34
C GLY A 85 13.00 -7.22 -7.57
N ALA A 86 12.71 -6.37 -8.56
CA ALA A 86 13.50 -5.16 -8.80
C ALA A 86 13.20 -4.04 -7.78
N ILE A 87 11.97 -3.90 -7.31
CA ILE A 87 11.63 -2.96 -6.21
C ILE A 87 12.38 -3.34 -4.94
N ILE A 88 12.38 -4.62 -4.57
CA ILE A 88 13.11 -5.13 -3.39
C ILE A 88 14.60 -4.86 -3.53
N ARG A 89 15.23 -5.27 -4.65
CA ARG A 89 16.69 -5.12 -4.85
C ARG A 89 17.18 -3.67 -4.89
N SER A 90 16.31 -2.73 -5.23
CA SER A 90 16.65 -1.30 -5.37
C SER A 90 16.25 -0.45 -4.17
N SER A 91 15.76 -1.09 -3.10
CA SER A 91 15.33 -0.40 -1.90
C SER A 91 16.50 -0.31 -0.92
N ASP A 92 17.15 0.84 -0.91
CA ASP A 92 18.35 1.10 -0.12
C ASP A 92 18.04 1.61 1.31
N SER A 93 16.75 1.81 1.64
CA SER A 93 16.29 2.37 2.91
C SER A 93 14.92 1.84 3.34
N HIS A 94 14.61 2.00 4.63
CA HIS A 94 13.28 1.72 5.16
C HIS A 94 12.23 2.62 4.50
N HIS A 95 11.11 2.03 4.10
CA HIS A 95 10.09 2.73 3.34
C HIS A 95 8.70 2.15 3.57
N ILE A 96 7.69 2.95 3.22
CA ILE A 96 6.33 2.49 2.98
C ILE A 96 6.17 2.25 1.48
N LEU A 97 5.74 1.06 1.07
CA LEU A 97 5.33 0.73 -0.29
C LEU A 97 3.80 0.74 -0.38
N ALA A 98 3.24 1.51 -1.30
CA ALA A 98 1.80 1.58 -1.49
C ALA A 98 1.39 1.55 -2.97
N GLY A 99 0.23 0.96 -3.24
CA GLY A 99 -0.45 1.03 -4.53
C GLY A 99 -1.05 -0.30 -4.99
N GLY A 100 -1.42 -0.36 -6.26
CA GLY A 100 -2.05 -1.51 -6.90
C GLY A 100 -1.01 -2.59 -7.19
N LEU A 101 -0.82 -3.52 -6.26
CA LEU A 101 0.15 -4.61 -6.42
C LEU A 101 -0.38 -5.73 -7.31
N ASN A 102 -1.70 -5.73 -7.58
CA ASN A 102 -2.37 -6.66 -8.48
C ASN A 102 -2.16 -8.15 -8.13
N SER A 103 -1.73 -8.46 -6.92
CA SER A 103 -1.54 -9.82 -6.41
C SER A 103 -2.41 -10.01 -5.17
N LEU A 104 -2.91 -11.24 -4.98
CA LEU A 104 -3.69 -11.56 -3.79
C LEU A 104 -2.78 -12.06 -2.67
N ASN A 105 -3.17 -11.79 -1.42
CA ASN A 105 -2.58 -12.43 -0.25
C ASN A 105 -3.51 -13.58 0.19
N GLU A 106 -3.02 -14.82 0.16
CA GLU A 106 -3.83 -16.01 0.47
C GLU A 106 -4.50 -15.93 1.85
N THR A 107 -3.84 -15.33 2.83
CA THR A 107 -4.36 -15.24 4.20
C THR A 107 -5.51 -14.24 4.37
N ASP A 108 -5.91 -13.54 3.30
CA ASP A 108 -7.08 -12.66 3.30
C ASP A 108 -8.39 -13.43 3.05
N TYR A 109 -8.32 -14.68 2.59
CA TYR A 109 -9.47 -15.44 2.07
C TYR A 109 -9.58 -16.82 2.74
N SER A 110 -10.80 -17.24 3.06
CA SER A 110 -11.11 -18.63 3.38
C SER A 110 -10.97 -19.52 2.15
N GLN A 111 -10.90 -20.84 2.34
CA GLN A 111 -10.85 -21.79 1.22
C GLN A 111 -12.09 -21.72 0.32
N GLU A 112 -13.29 -21.55 0.91
CA GLU A 112 -14.55 -21.36 0.18
C GLU A 112 -14.46 -20.13 -0.71
N ARG A 113 -14.04 -18.99 -0.12
CA ARG A 113 -13.93 -17.74 -0.87
C ARG A 113 -12.85 -17.79 -1.94
N TRP A 114 -11.72 -18.44 -1.66
CA TRP A 114 -10.67 -18.63 -2.66
C TRP A 114 -11.19 -19.41 -3.88
N THR A 115 -12.02 -20.43 -3.64
CA THR A 115 -12.67 -21.20 -4.71
C THR A 115 -13.61 -20.33 -5.54
N ASP A 116 -14.42 -19.47 -4.89
CA ASP A 116 -15.28 -18.52 -5.59
C ASP A 116 -14.48 -17.54 -6.46
N ILE A 117 -13.34 -17.06 -5.95
CA ILE A 117 -12.46 -16.16 -6.69
C ILE A 117 -11.90 -16.87 -7.92
N ILE A 118 -11.43 -18.12 -7.80
CA ILE A 118 -10.93 -18.89 -8.95
C ILE A 118 -12.01 -19.04 -10.01
N LYS A 119 -13.21 -19.47 -9.59
CA LYS A 119 -14.36 -19.65 -10.50
C LYS A 119 -14.71 -18.35 -11.20
N TYR A 120 -14.73 -17.24 -10.47
CA TYR A 120 -14.98 -15.92 -11.05
C TYR A 120 -13.94 -15.56 -12.13
N TYR A 121 -12.65 -15.80 -11.90
CA TYR A 121 -11.60 -15.52 -12.90
C TYR A 121 -11.77 -16.38 -14.16
N GLU A 122 -12.12 -17.65 -13.99
CA GLU A 122 -12.42 -18.56 -15.08
C GLU A 122 -13.62 -18.06 -15.92
N GLU A 123 -14.71 -17.65 -15.27
CA GLU A 123 -15.91 -17.11 -15.92
C GLU A 123 -15.63 -15.86 -16.77
N ILE A 124 -14.68 -15.01 -16.35
CA ILE A 124 -14.28 -13.80 -17.11
C ILE A 124 -13.07 -14.01 -18.02
N GLY A 125 -12.61 -15.25 -18.20
CA GLY A 125 -11.47 -15.59 -19.07
C GLY A 125 -10.13 -15.04 -18.60
N LYS A 126 -9.98 -14.72 -17.31
CA LYS A 126 -8.70 -14.28 -16.73
C LYS A 126 -7.91 -15.47 -16.16
N PRO A 127 -6.57 -15.43 -16.20
CA PRO A 127 -5.73 -16.45 -15.56
C PRO A 127 -6.01 -16.53 -14.06
N THR A 128 -5.99 -17.74 -13.49
CA THR A 128 -6.14 -17.96 -12.04
C THR A 128 -5.28 -16.98 -11.24
N PRO A 129 -5.85 -16.31 -10.21
CA PRO A 129 -5.09 -15.36 -9.44
C PRO A 129 -3.94 -16.05 -8.70
N LYS A 130 -2.87 -15.28 -8.56
CA LYS A 130 -1.56 -15.73 -8.10
C LYS A 130 -1.20 -14.97 -6.82
N VAL A 131 -0.53 -15.66 -5.90
CA VAL A 131 -0.16 -15.13 -4.57
C VAL A 131 1.34 -14.96 -4.41
N GLU A 132 2.13 -15.42 -5.38
CA GLU A 132 3.59 -15.51 -5.32
C GLU A 132 4.25 -14.15 -5.12
N ALA A 133 3.73 -13.10 -5.75
CA ALA A 133 4.27 -11.75 -5.60
C ALA A 133 4.06 -11.21 -4.17
N MET A 134 2.86 -11.38 -3.61
CA MET A 134 2.61 -11.02 -2.21
C MET A 134 3.39 -11.91 -1.24
N ARG A 135 3.50 -13.21 -1.52
CA ARG A 135 4.29 -14.14 -0.69
C ARG A 135 5.76 -13.72 -0.67
N PHE A 136 6.32 -13.31 -1.82
CA PHE A 136 7.69 -12.85 -1.91
C PHE A 136 7.90 -11.48 -1.22
N LEU A 137 6.98 -10.53 -1.39
CA LEU A 137 7.02 -9.26 -0.63
C LEU A 137 6.97 -9.50 0.89
N LYS A 138 6.15 -10.45 1.35
CA LYS A 138 6.02 -10.77 2.77
C LYS A 138 7.17 -11.63 3.31
N SER A 139 7.82 -12.45 2.49
CA SER A 139 9.04 -13.19 2.90
C SER A 139 10.20 -12.24 3.15
N GLU A 140 10.25 -11.11 2.43
CA GLU A 140 11.13 -9.98 2.73
C GLU A 140 10.62 -9.14 3.91
N GLN A 141 9.81 -9.74 4.80
CA GLN A 141 9.55 -9.21 6.13
C GLN A 141 8.85 -7.84 6.08
N CYS A 142 7.82 -7.71 5.25
CA CYS A 142 6.97 -6.51 5.23
C CYS A 142 5.82 -6.61 6.26
N THR A 143 5.60 -5.54 7.01
CA THR A 143 4.39 -5.35 7.84
C THR A 143 3.26 -4.83 6.97
N ASP A 144 2.10 -5.48 7.03
CA ASP A 144 0.92 -5.08 6.26
C ASP A 144 0.01 -4.17 7.09
N ALA A 145 -0.37 -3.01 6.55
CA ALA A 145 -1.24 -2.06 7.24
C ALA A 145 -2.60 -2.65 7.62
N LYS A 146 -3.06 -3.69 6.91
CA LYS A 146 -4.34 -4.35 7.23
C LYS A 146 -4.39 -4.96 8.63
N ASP A 147 -3.24 -5.31 9.20
CA ASP A 147 -3.15 -5.90 10.54
C ASP A 147 -3.50 -4.87 11.64
N PHE A 148 -3.74 -3.61 11.24
CA PHE A 148 -4.14 -2.48 12.07
C PHE A 148 -5.50 -1.91 11.65
N ALA A 149 -6.37 -2.75 11.11
CA ALA A 149 -7.72 -2.38 10.67
C ALA A 149 -8.53 -1.73 11.79
N GLY A 150 -9.28 -0.69 11.41
CA GLY A 150 -10.30 -0.05 12.24
C GLY A 150 -11.71 -0.41 11.77
N GLU A 151 -12.65 0.50 12.03
CA GLU A 151 -14.03 0.34 11.60
C GLU A 151 -14.15 0.29 10.07
N CYS A 152 -14.96 -0.65 9.60
CA CYS A 152 -15.25 -0.85 8.19
C CYS A 152 -16.34 0.12 7.71
N GLU A 153 -16.19 0.71 6.52
CA GLU A 153 -17.25 1.52 5.93
C GLU A 153 -18.40 0.62 5.48
N SER A 154 -19.62 0.83 5.99
CA SER A 154 -20.77 -0.05 5.70
C SER A 154 -21.08 -0.25 4.21
N VAL A 155 -20.70 0.71 3.37
CA VAL A 155 -20.92 0.69 1.91
C VAL A 155 -19.99 -0.31 1.19
N VAL A 156 -18.81 -0.60 1.75
CA VAL A 156 -17.89 -1.57 1.15
C VAL A 156 -18.16 -2.94 1.77
N VAL A 157 -18.79 -3.82 0.99
CA VAL A 157 -19.21 -5.14 1.46
C VAL A 157 -17.99 -6.02 1.73
N ILE A 158 -17.93 -6.62 2.91
CA ILE A 158 -17.04 -7.74 3.20
C ILE A 158 -17.71 -8.99 2.62
N ALA A 159 -17.11 -9.57 1.59
CA ALA A 159 -17.63 -10.80 1.01
C ALA A 159 -17.53 -11.96 2.02
N LYS A 160 -18.51 -12.87 2.01
CA LYS A 160 -18.51 -14.06 2.85
C LYS A 160 -17.18 -14.81 2.69
N GLY A 161 -16.58 -15.22 3.81
CA GLY A 161 -15.28 -15.90 3.81
C GLY A 161 -14.07 -14.98 3.65
N GLN A 162 -14.22 -13.66 3.83
CA GLN A 162 -13.12 -12.71 3.95
C GLN A 162 -13.14 -12.04 5.32
N SER A 163 -11.96 -11.74 5.86
CA SER A 163 -11.84 -11.02 7.14
C SER A 163 -11.85 -9.50 6.99
N LEU A 164 -11.73 -8.98 5.76
CA LEU A 164 -11.54 -7.57 5.47
C LEU A 164 -12.28 -7.14 4.20
N GLN A 165 -12.49 -5.83 4.09
CA GLN A 165 -13.03 -5.17 2.90
C GLN A 165 -12.08 -5.34 1.71
N GLY A 166 -12.65 -5.73 0.57
CA GLY A 166 -11.94 -5.70 -0.71
C GLY A 166 -11.60 -4.27 -1.10
N THR A 167 -10.52 -4.10 -1.87
CA THR A 167 -10.07 -2.81 -2.38
C THR A 167 -10.48 -2.59 -3.83
N CYS A 168 -11.17 -3.55 -4.45
CA CYS A 168 -11.80 -3.39 -5.75
C CYS A 168 -13.25 -3.86 -5.74
N LYS A 169 -14.01 -3.49 -6.78
CA LYS A 169 -15.44 -3.79 -6.95
C LYS A 169 -15.80 -5.28 -6.90
N TYR A 170 -14.81 -6.15 -7.07
CA TYR A 170 -14.97 -7.60 -7.02
C TYR A 170 -14.83 -8.18 -5.60
N GLY A 171 -14.64 -7.31 -4.60
CA GLY A 171 -14.43 -7.70 -3.22
C GLY A 171 -13.03 -8.27 -2.94
N MET A 172 -12.11 -8.22 -3.91
CA MET A 172 -10.72 -8.63 -3.70
C MET A 172 -9.87 -7.47 -3.22
N ARG A 173 -8.84 -7.79 -2.44
CA ARG A 173 -7.82 -6.87 -1.99
C ARG A 173 -6.61 -6.96 -2.92
N VAL A 174 -6.39 -5.91 -3.70
CA VAL A 174 -5.32 -5.80 -4.71
C VAL A 174 -4.45 -4.55 -4.50
N ASP A 175 -4.92 -3.63 -3.64
CA ASP A 175 -4.25 -2.41 -3.24
C ASP A 175 -3.73 -2.56 -1.81
N TYR A 176 -2.46 -2.22 -1.61
CA TYR A 176 -1.77 -2.50 -0.36
C TYR A 176 -1.02 -1.26 0.15
N ILE A 177 -0.80 -1.25 1.46
CA ILE A 177 0.15 -0.36 2.14
C ILE A 177 1.03 -1.27 3.01
N LEU A 178 2.30 -1.41 2.64
CA LEU A 178 3.28 -2.27 3.29
C LEU A 178 4.41 -1.41 3.86
N ALA A 179 4.92 -1.75 5.03
CA ALA A 179 6.12 -1.14 5.59
C ALA A 179 7.24 -2.18 5.68
N SER A 180 8.46 -1.82 5.31
CA SER A 180 9.65 -2.68 5.49
C SER A 180 9.89 -2.98 6.99
N LEU A 181 10.45 -4.14 7.34
CA LEU A 181 10.50 -4.62 8.73
C LEU A 181 11.13 -3.67 9.75
N ASP A 182 12.23 -3.02 9.37
CA ASP A 182 13.00 -2.12 10.24
C ASP A 182 12.56 -0.65 10.10
N TYR A 183 11.36 -0.43 9.56
CA TYR A 183 10.77 0.90 9.47
C TYR A 183 10.61 1.48 10.88
N PRO A 184 11.18 2.68 11.17
CA PRO A 184 11.27 3.21 12.53
C PRO A 184 9.92 3.65 13.12
N TYR A 185 8.84 3.45 12.36
CA TYR A 185 7.49 3.86 12.67
C TYR A 185 6.55 2.67 12.54
N LYS A 186 5.55 2.59 13.43
CA LYS A 186 4.52 1.55 13.39
C LYS A 186 3.19 2.09 12.89
N PHE A 187 2.42 1.22 12.26
CA PHE A 187 1.00 1.49 12.06
C PHE A 187 0.29 1.56 13.43
N VAL A 188 -0.76 2.37 13.49
CA VAL A 188 -1.53 2.60 14.72
C VAL A 188 -2.75 1.69 14.67
N PRO A 189 -3.09 0.92 15.72
CA PRO A 189 -4.31 0.12 15.73
C PRO A 189 -5.54 0.95 15.38
N GLY A 190 -6.43 0.42 14.56
CA GLY A 190 -7.62 1.13 14.09
C GLY A 190 -7.37 2.16 12.97
N SER A 191 -6.15 2.26 12.46
CA SER A 191 -5.82 3.27 11.45
C SER A 191 -6.10 2.88 10.02
N TYR A 192 -6.13 1.59 9.70
CA TYR A 192 -6.41 1.11 8.34
C TYR A 192 -7.92 1.06 8.08
N SER A 193 -8.35 1.58 6.94
CA SER A 193 -9.74 1.53 6.47
C SER A 193 -9.80 1.52 4.95
N VAL A 194 -10.83 0.92 4.37
CA VAL A 194 -11.13 1.03 2.94
C VAL A 194 -12.28 2.00 2.78
N LEU A 195 -12.10 3.01 1.92
CA LEU A 195 -13.13 4.00 1.60
C LEU A 195 -13.73 3.74 0.23
N SER A 196 -15.06 3.70 0.16
CA SER A 196 -15.76 3.50 -1.11
C SER A 196 -15.40 4.60 -2.11
N SER A 197 -15.11 4.20 -3.35
CA SER A 197 -14.98 5.13 -4.48
C SER A 197 -16.33 5.70 -4.91
N LYS A 198 -17.44 5.20 -4.37
CA LYS A 198 -18.82 5.59 -4.72
C LYS A 198 -19.08 5.53 -6.22
N GLY A 199 -18.47 4.56 -6.90
CA GLY A 199 -18.64 4.32 -8.34
C GLY A 199 -17.72 5.15 -9.25
N THR A 200 -16.85 6.01 -8.71
CA THR A 200 -15.90 6.80 -9.52
C THR A 200 -14.73 6.00 -10.07
N SER A 201 -14.47 4.82 -9.49
CA SER A 201 -13.44 3.87 -9.89
C SER A 201 -13.86 2.45 -9.51
N ASP A 202 -13.37 1.45 -10.22
CA ASP A 202 -13.49 0.05 -9.84
C ASP A 202 -12.55 -0.36 -8.69
N HIS A 203 -11.64 0.53 -8.29
CA HIS A 203 -10.89 0.45 -7.04
C HIS A 203 -11.47 1.38 -5.97
N HIS A 204 -11.38 0.95 -4.71
CA HIS A 204 -11.68 1.72 -3.51
C HIS A 204 -10.40 2.35 -2.96
N ILE A 205 -10.53 3.41 -2.17
CA ILE A 205 -9.38 4.11 -1.60
C ILE A 205 -8.92 3.35 -0.35
N VAL A 206 -7.70 2.82 -0.37
CA VAL A 206 -7.07 2.30 0.84
C VAL A 206 -6.49 3.46 1.63
N LYS A 207 -6.99 3.64 2.85
CA LYS A 207 -6.58 4.73 3.73
C LYS A 207 -5.93 4.18 4.98
N ARG A 208 -4.88 4.87 5.43
CA ARG A 208 -4.35 4.73 6.78
C ARG A 208 -4.32 6.09 7.49
N LYS A 209 -4.92 6.19 8.67
CA LYS A 209 -4.85 7.38 9.54
C LYS A 209 -3.57 7.37 10.37
N HIS A 210 -2.64 8.30 10.14
CA HIS A 210 -1.63 8.59 11.15
C HIS A 210 -2.31 9.40 12.26
N GLN A 211 -2.56 8.80 13.43
CA GLN A 211 -2.96 9.58 14.61
C GLN A 211 -1.76 10.06 15.44
N THR A 212 -0.61 9.40 15.33
CA THR A 212 0.68 9.89 15.84
C THR A 212 1.77 9.05 15.17
N VAL A 213 2.80 9.67 14.60
CA VAL A 213 4.01 8.93 14.22
C VAL A 213 4.81 8.74 15.51
N VAL A 214 4.77 7.54 16.10
CA VAL A 214 5.60 7.25 17.28
C VAL A 214 6.95 6.76 16.78
N LYS A 215 7.98 7.60 16.91
CA LYS A 215 9.37 7.17 16.73
C LYS A 215 9.75 6.30 17.92
N ILE A 216 10.14 5.06 17.67
CA ILE A 216 10.62 4.20 18.76
C ILE A 216 12.04 4.62 19.11
N THR A 217 12.22 5.26 20.26
CA THR A 217 13.53 5.49 20.87
C THR A 217 13.69 4.53 22.04
N GLY A 218 14.51 3.49 21.87
CA GLY A 218 14.98 2.61 22.96
C GLY A 218 14.72 1.11 22.77
N THR A 219 15.77 0.31 22.97
CA THR A 219 15.71 -1.14 23.11
C THR A 219 15.33 -1.51 24.55
N ALA A 220 14.11 -1.98 24.79
CA ALA A 220 13.74 -2.61 26.06
C ALA A 220 13.57 -4.13 25.85
N PRO A 221 14.10 -4.98 26.75
CA PRO A 221 14.07 -6.44 26.60
C PRO A 221 12.66 -7.00 26.80
N PRO A 222 12.40 -8.23 26.30
CA PRO A 222 11.05 -8.77 26.24
C PRO A 222 10.62 -9.31 27.61
N SER A 223 9.85 -8.54 28.37
CA SER A 223 9.11 -9.06 29.53
C SER A 223 7.61 -9.03 29.29
N LYS A 224 7.02 -10.21 29.50
CA LYS A 224 5.61 -10.60 29.43
C LYS A 224 4.63 -9.55 29.96
N GLY A 225 3.58 -9.31 29.18
CA GLY A 225 2.23 -9.02 29.67
C GLY A 225 1.99 -7.63 30.27
N ILE A 226 0.96 -6.97 29.74
CA ILE A 226 0.33 -5.73 30.25
C ILE A 226 1.12 -4.47 29.90
N TRP A 227 0.76 -3.86 28.76
CA TRP A 227 1.12 -2.46 28.48
C TRP A 227 0.21 -1.56 29.33
N THR A 228 0.72 -1.09 30.47
CA THR A 228 0.13 0.05 31.16
C THR A 228 0.38 1.31 30.33
N THR A 229 -0.70 2.01 30.03
CA THR A 229 -0.74 3.32 29.36
C THR A 229 -0.06 4.38 30.24
N ASN A 230 1.26 4.43 30.27
CA ASN A 230 2.01 5.48 30.96
C ASN A 230 3.36 5.71 30.25
N THR A 231 3.30 6.41 29.12
CA THR A 231 4.24 7.46 28.65
C THR A 231 3.88 7.80 27.21
N LEU A 232 2.70 8.41 27.03
CA LEU A 232 2.37 9.15 25.82
C LEU A 232 2.70 10.61 26.12
N SER A 233 3.86 11.11 25.70
CA SER A 233 4.02 12.56 25.58
C SER A 233 3.16 13.01 24.41
N LYS A 234 1.98 13.56 24.71
CA LYS A 234 1.21 14.33 23.73
C LYS A 234 2.10 15.46 23.23
N VAL A 235 2.35 15.50 21.93
CA VAL A 235 2.89 16.68 21.27
C VAL A 235 1.69 17.32 20.57
N GLU A 236 1.28 18.49 21.06
CA GLU A 236 0.24 19.33 20.46
C GLU A 236 0.63 19.83 19.07
#